data_AF-A0A1Q6ZP96-F1
#
_entry.id   AF-A0A1Q6ZP96-F1
#
_cell.length_a   1.000
_cell.length_b   1.000
_cell.length_c   1.000
_cell.angle_alpha   90.00
_cell.angle_beta   90.00
_cell.angle_gamma   90.00
#
_symmetry.space_group_name_H-M   'P 1'
#
loop_
_entity.id
_entity.type
_entity.pdbx_description
1 polymer ?
#
loop_
_entity_poly.entity_id
_entity_poly.type
_entity_poly.pdbx_seq_one_letter_code
_entity_poly.pdbx_strand_id
1 'polypeptide(L)'
;MTDEQRQRMRQTMDLAFRPPAALTIVASDSTLTFKSDSGAALVLYGDGRKLKQSVDGGGDVEIKAHWQGNDFVVERRVSGGGKVTEDYLRSQDGKQLYVIVSFDGGRGRSIDFRRVYDTAATALQPQ
;
A
#
# COMPACT_ATOMS: atom_id res chain seq x y z
N MET A 1 -9.48 24.73 6.53
CA MET A 1 -9.24 23.27 6.69
C MET A 1 -9.33 22.99 8.17
N THR A 2 -10.28 22.14 8.60
CA THR A 2 -10.46 21.81 10.02
C THR A 2 -9.33 20.93 10.53
N ASP A 3 -9.18 20.80 11.85
CA ASP A 3 -8.15 19.91 12.43
C ASP A 3 -8.37 18.46 12.06
N GLU A 4 -9.63 18.02 12.03
CA GLU A 4 -9.97 16.68 11.54
C GLU A 4 -9.52 16.50 10.09
N GLN A 5 -9.85 17.44 9.19
CA GLN A 5 -9.40 17.38 7.79
C GLN A 5 -7.87 17.36 7.66
N ARG A 6 -7.15 18.13 8.49
CA ARG A 6 -5.68 18.10 8.53
C ARG A 6 -5.17 16.73 8.98
N GLN A 7 -5.81 16.12 9.97
CA GLN A 7 -5.46 14.78 10.44
C GLN A 7 -5.73 13.70 9.39
N ARG A 8 -6.88 13.74 8.69
CA ARG A 8 -7.17 12.82 7.57
C ARG A 8 -6.16 12.97 6.43
N MET A 9 -5.78 14.21 6.12
CA MET A 9 -4.75 14.48 5.12
C MET A 9 -3.39 13.93 5.57
N ARG A 10 -3.00 14.15 6.83
CA ARG A 10 -1.77 13.60 7.40
C ARG A 10 -1.75 12.07 7.35
N GLN A 11 -2.86 11.40 7.69
CA GLN A 11 -2.98 9.95 7.56
C GLN A 11 -2.81 9.49 6.10
N THR A 12 -3.40 10.22 5.14
CA THR A 12 -3.21 9.94 3.71
C THR A 12 -1.74 10.09 3.30
N MET A 13 -1.07 11.15 3.78
CA MET A 13 0.35 11.37 3.53
C MET A 13 1.21 10.29 4.19
N ASP A 14 0.87 9.82 5.39
CA ASP A 14 1.60 8.73 6.05
C ASP A 14 1.51 7.44 5.23
N LEU A 15 0.34 7.10 4.67
CA LEU A 15 0.19 5.95 3.75
C LEU A 15 1.09 6.05 2.51
N ALA A 16 1.34 7.25 1.99
CA ALA A 16 2.19 7.46 0.83
C ALA A 16 3.69 7.60 1.19
N PHE A 17 4.04 8.35 2.23
CA PHE A 17 5.41 8.80 2.45
C PHE A 17 6.11 8.12 3.62
N ARG A 18 5.40 7.27 4.39
CA ARG A 18 5.99 6.43 5.45
C ARG A 18 5.81 4.94 5.14
N PRO A 19 6.41 4.44 4.05
CA PRO A 19 6.40 3.02 3.76
C PRO A 19 7.19 2.23 4.82
N PRO A 20 6.89 0.93 5.01
CA PRO A 20 7.73 0.07 5.83
C PRO A 20 9.10 -0.12 5.17
N ALA A 21 10.14 -0.31 6.00
CA ALA A 21 11.50 -0.51 5.50
C ALA A 21 11.69 -1.91 4.87
N ALA A 22 10.97 -2.90 5.40
CA ALA A 22 10.91 -4.25 4.86
C ALA A 22 9.45 -4.67 4.63
N LEU A 23 9.23 -5.39 3.52
CA LEU A 23 7.92 -5.89 3.14
C LEU A 23 8.03 -7.35 2.69
N THR A 24 7.24 -8.20 3.33
CA THR A 24 7.03 -9.59 2.90
C THR A 24 5.65 -9.68 2.24
N ILE A 25 5.61 -10.12 0.99
CA ILE A 25 4.37 -10.36 0.25
C ILE A 25 4.28 -11.85 -0.05
N VAL A 26 3.20 -12.48 0.41
CA VAL A 26 2.91 -13.90 0.14
C VAL A 26 1.64 -13.96 -0.71
N ALA A 27 1.76 -14.48 -1.93
CA ALA A 27 0.62 -14.73 -2.80
C ALA A 27 0.02 -16.12 -2.54
N SER A 28 -1.30 -16.18 -2.55
CA SER A 28 -2.10 -17.40 -2.65
C SER A 28 -2.98 -17.33 -3.91
N ASP A 29 -3.81 -18.34 -4.15
CA ASP A 29 -4.67 -18.42 -5.33
C ASP A 29 -5.64 -17.23 -5.47
N SER A 30 -6.06 -16.60 -4.36
CA SER A 30 -7.07 -15.53 -4.37
C SER A 30 -6.71 -14.28 -3.56
N THR A 31 -5.65 -14.34 -2.76
CA THR A 31 -5.24 -13.24 -1.90
C THR A 31 -3.74 -13.01 -1.91
N LEU A 32 -3.35 -11.77 -1.60
CA LEU A 32 -1.98 -11.43 -1.27
C LEU A 32 -1.94 -10.95 0.17
N THR A 33 -1.03 -11.53 0.96
CA THR A 33 -0.79 -11.14 2.34
C THR A 33 0.44 -10.26 2.40
N PHE A 34 0.25 -9.03 2.87
CA PHE A 34 1.28 -8.03 3.07
C PHE A 34 1.65 -8.01 4.56
N LYS A 35 2.94 -8.19 4.86
CA LYS A 35 3.49 -8.09 6.21
C LYS A 35 4.67 -7.14 6.21
N SER A 36 4.61 -6.11 7.04
CA SER A 36 5.70 -5.18 7.32
C SER A 36 6.55 -5.62 8.51
N ASP A 37 7.65 -4.90 8.75
CA ASP A 37 8.47 -4.97 9.96
C ASP A 37 7.70 -4.68 11.26
N SER A 38 6.57 -4.00 11.15
CA SER A 38 5.72 -3.57 12.25
C SER A 38 4.24 -3.68 11.88
N GLY A 39 3.39 -3.98 12.86
CA GLY A 39 1.93 -4.04 12.67
C GLY A 39 1.39 -5.41 12.23
N ALA A 40 0.07 -5.47 12.06
CA ALA A 40 -0.64 -6.67 11.65
C ALA A 40 -0.53 -6.90 10.14
N ALA A 41 -0.57 -8.17 9.72
CA ALA A 41 -0.62 -8.52 8.31
C ALA A 41 -1.93 -8.03 7.67
N LEU A 42 -1.84 -7.51 6.45
CA LEU A 42 -2.97 -7.08 5.64
C LEU A 42 -3.21 -8.10 4.52
N VAL A 43 -4.38 -8.73 4.52
CA VAL A 43 -4.80 -9.67 3.47
C VAL A 43 -5.66 -8.92 2.46
N LEU A 44 -5.23 -8.92 1.19
CA LEU A 44 -5.90 -8.23 0.10
C LEU A 44 -6.40 -9.24 -0.94
N TYR A 45 -7.61 -9.05 -1.43
CA TYR A 45 -8.17 -9.86 -2.51
C TYR A 45 -7.77 -9.27 -3.87
N GLY A 46 -7.30 -10.12 -4.78
CA GLY A 46 -6.88 -9.69 -6.12
C GLY A 46 -8.01 -9.46 -7.12
N ASP A 47 -9.26 -9.56 -6.69
CA ASP A 47 -10.46 -9.50 -7.53
C ASP A 47 -11.26 -8.19 -7.39
N GLY A 48 -10.73 -7.20 -6.66
CA GLY A 48 -11.39 -5.90 -6.50
C GLY A 48 -12.35 -5.81 -5.32
N ARG A 49 -12.44 -6.82 -4.44
CA ARG A 49 -13.22 -6.70 -3.20
C ARG A 49 -12.65 -5.58 -2.31
N LYS A 50 -13.58 -4.83 -1.72
CA LYS A 50 -13.27 -3.73 -0.80
C LYS A 50 -13.14 -4.24 0.63
N LEU A 51 -12.18 -3.68 1.35
CA LEU A 51 -11.97 -3.86 2.77
C LEU A 51 -12.02 -2.50 3.44
N LYS A 52 -12.55 -2.45 4.65
CA LYS A 52 -12.60 -1.23 5.45
C LYS A 52 -11.75 -1.45 6.70
N GLN A 53 -10.78 -0.57 6.90
CA GLN A 53 -9.92 -0.60 8.08
C GLN A 53 -10.18 0.68 8.90
N SER A 54 -10.67 0.50 10.12
CA SER A 54 -10.78 1.60 11.07
C SER A 54 -9.42 1.84 11.73
N VAL A 55 -9.05 3.11 11.85
CA VAL A 55 -7.78 3.55 12.42
C VAL A 55 -8.12 4.38 13.64
N ASP A 56 -7.58 4.02 14.81
CA ASP A 56 -7.84 4.75 16.04
C ASP A 56 -7.33 6.19 15.95
N GLY A 57 -8.19 7.13 16.36
CA GLY A 57 -8.03 8.57 16.10
C GLY A 57 -8.04 8.97 14.61
N GLY A 58 -8.00 8.02 13.67
CA GLY A 58 -7.91 8.20 12.23
C GLY A 58 -9.25 8.07 11.51
N GLY A 59 -9.23 8.36 10.21
CA GLY A 59 -10.36 8.14 9.33
C GLY A 59 -10.35 6.70 8.88
N ASP A 60 -11.54 6.17 8.61
CA ASP A 60 -11.65 4.86 7.99
C ASP A 60 -10.91 4.85 6.64
N VAL A 61 -10.17 3.78 6.41
CA VAL A 61 -9.46 3.53 5.16
C VAL A 61 -10.22 2.47 4.38
N GLU A 62 -10.76 2.85 3.22
CA GLU A 62 -11.26 1.89 2.23
C GLU A 62 -10.08 1.41 1.39
N ILE A 63 -9.85 0.10 1.37
CA ILE A 63 -8.77 -0.55 0.63
C ILE A 63 -9.39 -1.45 -0.43
N LYS A 64 -8.95 -1.29 -1.68
CA LYS A 64 -9.32 -2.17 -2.80
C LYS A 64 -8.04 -2.60 -3.49
N ALA A 65 -7.93 -3.88 -3.83
CA ALA A 65 -6.82 -4.35 -4.64
C ALA A 65 -7.31 -5.18 -5.82
N HIS A 66 -6.53 -5.19 -6.90
CA HIS A 66 -6.81 -6.03 -8.05
C HIS A 66 -5.55 -6.27 -8.89
N TRP A 67 -5.56 -7.33 -9.67
CA TRP A 67 -4.56 -7.54 -10.72
C TRP A 67 -4.90 -6.72 -11.96
N GLN A 68 -3.90 -6.03 -12.51
CA GLN A 68 -3.94 -5.38 -13.81
C GLN A 68 -2.74 -5.85 -14.63
N GLY A 69 -2.94 -6.86 -15.47
CA GLY A 69 -1.82 -7.53 -16.13
C GLY A 69 -0.88 -8.19 -15.11
N ASN A 70 0.38 -7.76 -15.07
CA ASN A 70 1.38 -8.25 -14.12
C ASN A 70 1.45 -7.41 -12.83
N ASP A 71 0.71 -6.30 -12.77
CA ASP A 71 0.77 -5.36 -11.67
C ASP A 71 -0.32 -5.67 -10.65
N PHE A 72 0.04 -5.70 -9.38
CA PHE A 72 -0.94 -5.75 -8.30
C PHE A 72 -1.23 -4.32 -7.83
N VAL A 73 -2.40 -3.81 -8.17
CA VAL A 73 -2.80 -2.42 -7.88
C VAL A 73 -3.55 -2.38 -6.56
N VAL A 74 -3.09 -1.55 -5.62
CA VAL A 74 -3.73 -1.31 -4.32
C VAL A 74 -4.15 0.15 -4.22
N GLU A 75 -5.45 0.39 -4.07
CA GLU A 75 -6.02 1.71 -3.80
C GLU A 75 -6.41 1.82 -2.32
N ARG A 76 -5.96 2.88 -1.65
CA ARG A 76 -6.38 3.26 -0.29
C ARG A 76 -7.01 4.65 -0.31
N ARG A 77 -8.25 4.76 0.16
CA ARG A 77 -8.97 6.03 0.32
C ARG A 77 -9.22 6.29 1.80
N VAL A 78 -8.75 7.44 2.29
CA VAL A 78 -9.02 7.87 3.67
C VAL A 78 -10.29 8.73 3.67
N SER A 79 -11.28 8.36 4.49
CA SER A 79 -12.50 9.16 4.64
C SER A 79 -12.18 10.60 5.09
N GLY A 80 -12.64 11.59 4.33
CA GLY A 80 -12.34 13.01 4.55
C GLY A 80 -10.88 13.42 4.27
N GLY A 81 -10.06 12.50 3.74
CA GLY A 81 -8.66 12.71 3.35
C GLY A 81 -8.48 12.66 1.84
N GLY A 82 -7.43 11.99 1.38
CA GLY A 82 -7.13 11.77 -0.02
C GLY A 82 -7.10 10.28 -0.40
N LYS A 83 -6.45 10.00 -1.54
CA LYS A 83 -6.28 8.66 -2.09
C LYS A 83 -4.80 8.38 -2.32
N VAL A 84 -4.39 7.14 -2.06
CA VAL A 84 -3.09 6.60 -2.45
C VAL A 84 -3.34 5.38 -3.33
N THR A 85 -2.73 5.35 -4.51
CA THR A 85 -2.68 4.16 -5.37
C THR A 85 -1.24 3.67 -5.40
N GLU A 86 -1.04 2.36 -5.26
CA GLU A 86 0.25 1.69 -5.30
C GLU A 86 0.20 0.54 -6.30
N ASP A 87 1.02 0.62 -7.35
CA ASP A 87 1.15 -0.45 -8.34
C ASP A 87 2.42 -1.24 -8.01
N TYR A 88 2.23 -2.47 -7.55
CA TYR A 88 3.30 -3.38 -7.17
C TYR A 88 3.72 -4.22 -8.38
N LEU A 89 4.90 -3.93 -8.91
CA LEU A 89 5.49 -4.58 -10.06
C LEU A 89 6.80 -5.27 -9.68
N ARG A 90 6.84 -6.60 -9.79
CA ARG A 90 8.08 -7.36 -9.66
C ARG A 90 8.95 -7.15 -10.90
N SER A 91 10.24 -6.84 -10.72
CA SER A 91 11.19 -6.73 -11.83
C SER A 91 11.31 -8.05 -12.58
N GLN A 92 11.62 -7.98 -13.89
CA GLN A 92 11.74 -9.17 -14.73
C GLN A 92 12.83 -10.15 -14.25
N ASP A 93 13.91 -9.62 -13.68
CA ASP A 93 14.98 -10.42 -13.09
C ASP A 93 14.65 -10.94 -11.68
N GLY A 94 13.50 -10.55 -11.13
CA GLY A 94 12.99 -10.97 -9.83
C GLY A 94 13.74 -10.41 -8.62
N LYS A 95 14.74 -9.52 -8.83
CA LYS A 95 15.61 -8.97 -7.78
C LYS A 95 15.04 -7.74 -7.09
N GLN A 96 14.07 -7.08 -7.72
CA GLN A 96 13.48 -5.85 -7.21
C GLN A 96 11.96 -5.91 -7.26
N LEU A 97 11.36 -5.15 -6.36
CA LEU A 97 9.95 -4.80 -6.40
C LEU A 97 9.86 -3.28 -6.57
N TYR A 98 9.27 -2.86 -7.69
CA TYR A 98 8.91 -1.47 -7.93
C TYR A 98 7.51 -1.23 -7.37
N VAL A 99 7.36 -0.16 -6.60
CA VAL A 99 6.05 0.32 -6.15
C VAL A 99 5.87 1.71 -6.72
N ILE A 100 5.02 1.83 -7.72
CA ILE A 100 4.65 3.12 -8.32
C ILE A 100 3.54 3.69 -7.46
N VAL A 101 3.81 4.83 -6.82
CA VAL A 101 2.90 5.45 -5.86
C VAL A 101 2.31 6.68 -6.51
N SER A 102 0.98 6.76 -6.54
CA SER A 102 0.23 7.97 -6.87
C SER A 102 -0.52 8.44 -5.63
N PHE A 103 -0.13 9.60 -5.11
CA PHE A 103 -0.83 10.28 -4.03
C PHE A 103 -1.71 11.40 -4.62
N ASP A 104 -2.99 11.38 -4.30
CA ASP A 104 -3.95 12.43 -4.62
C ASP A 104 -4.51 13.02 -3.32
N GLY A 105 -4.04 14.22 -2.97
CA GLY A 105 -4.50 14.96 -1.80
C GLY A 105 -5.77 15.80 -2.05
N GLY A 106 -6.39 15.65 -3.22
CA GLY A 106 -7.49 16.49 -3.68
C GLY A 106 -7.06 17.89 -4.15
N ARG A 107 -8.00 18.58 -4.80
CA ARG A 107 -7.82 19.95 -5.36
C ARG A 107 -6.62 20.09 -6.32
N GLY A 108 -6.38 19.07 -7.13
CA GLY A 108 -5.38 19.11 -8.22
C GLY A 108 -3.93 18.95 -7.76
N ARG A 109 -3.68 18.51 -6.52
CA ARG A 109 -2.34 18.18 -6.03
C ARG A 109 -2.15 16.68 -6.05
N SER A 110 -1.53 16.18 -7.12
CA SER A 110 -1.03 14.82 -7.21
C SER A 110 0.49 14.79 -7.09
N ILE A 111 1.01 13.74 -6.47
CA ILE A 111 2.45 13.45 -6.43
C ILE A 111 2.62 12.00 -6.84
N ASP A 112 3.40 11.78 -7.89
CA ASP A 112 3.76 10.45 -8.35
C ASP A 112 5.25 10.20 -8.12
N PHE A 113 5.59 9.03 -7.58
CA PHE A 113 6.98 8.63 -7.36
C PHE A 113 7.09 7.11 -7.31
N ARG A 114 8.32 6.60 -7.41
CA ARG A 114 8.60 5.16 -7.37
C ARG A 114 9.42 4.82 -6.14
N ARG A 115 8.97 3.82 -5.38
CA ARG A 115 9.78 3.13 -4.37
C ARG A 115 10.40 1.89 -5.01
N VAL A 116 11.62 1.56 -4.59
CA VAL A 116 12.33 0.37 -5.05
C VAL A 116 12.74 -0.41 -3.82
N TYR A 117 12.30 -1.67 -3.75
CA TYR A 117 12.75 -2.63 -2.76
C TYR A 117 13.65 -3.63 -3.45
N ASP A 118 14.85 -3.85 -2.91
CA ASP A 118 15.66 -5.00 -3.28
C ASP A 118 15.12 -6.24 -2.53
N THR A 119 15.24 -7.41 -3.15
CA THR A 119 14.94 -8.66 -2.46
C THR A 119 15.81 -8.78 -1.22
N ALA A 120 15.18 -9.07 -0.08
CA ALA A 120 15.92 -9.38 1.13
C ALA A 120 16.88 -10.53 0.85
N ALA A 121 18.14 -10.39 1.27
CA ALA A 121 19.07 -11.51 1.26
C ALA A 121 18.40 -12.65 2.02
N THR A 122 18.14 -13.77 1.34
CA THR A 122 17.62 -14.96 1.99
C THR A 122 18.64 -15.37 3.05
N ALA A 123 18.42 -15.00 4.31
CA ALA A 123 19.02 -15.72 5.40
C ALA A 123 18.47 -17.14 5.27
N LEU A 124 19.31 -18.07 4.82
CA LEU A 124 19.05 -19.50 4.89
C LEU A 124 18.56 -19.78 6.31
N GLN A 125 17.26 -19.99 6.48
CA GLN A 125 16.75 -20.54 7.73
C GLN A 125 17.27 -21.99 7.74
N PRO A 126 18.14 -22.37 8.71
CA PRO A 126 18.47 -23.78 8.87
C PRO A 126 17.18 -24.53 9.21
N GLN A 127 16.96 -25.64 8.51
CA GLN A 127 15.89 -26.60 8.80
C GLN A 127 16.07 -27.22 10.19
#